data_AF-A0A1M6SZD6-F1
#
_entry.id   AF-A0A1M6SZD6-F1
#
_cell.length_a   1.000
_cell.length_b   1.000
_cell.length_c   1.000
_cell.angle_alpha   90.00
_cell.angle_beta   90.00
_cell.angle_gamma   90.00
#
_symmetry.space_group_name_H-M   'P 1'
#
loop_
_entity.id
_entity.type
_entity.pdbx_description
1 polymer ?
#
loop_
_entity_poly.entity_id
_entity_poly.type
_entity_poly.pdbx_seq_one_letter_code
_entity_poly.pdbx_strand_id
1 'polypeptide(L)'
;MSKKLFSDEEIDVLSKNKYVKSVSKRGITYTDEFKSLFIAEYNKGYLPTQIFIDAGFDIDILGNDRIWSASKRWRKSYRESGELGLR
;
A
#
# COMPACT_ATOMS: atom_id res chain seq x y z
N MET A 1 -4.01 7.62 -12.59
CA MET A 1 -4.18 6.15 -12.59
C MET A 1 -3.06 5.58 -13.43
N SER A 2 -2.10 4.89 -12.81
CA SER A 2 -1.03 4.23 -13.59
C SER A 2 -1.67 3.21 -14.52
N LYS A 3 -1.33 3.27 -15.82
CA LYS A 3 -1.85 2.34 -16.85
C LYS A 3 -1.15 0.98 -16.80
N LYS A 4 -0.12 0.81 -15.95
CA LYS A 4 0.65 -0.43 -15.81
C LYS A 4 -0.22 -1.50 -15.15
N LEU A 5 -0.45 -2.59 -15.86
CA LEU A 5 -1.02 -3.82 -15.32
C LEU A 5 0.11 -4.65 -14.71
N PHE A 6 -0.19 -5.34 -13.62
CA PHE A 6 0.75 -6.32 -13.06
C PHE A 6 0.78 -7.56 -13.96
N SER A 7 1.99 -8.08 -14.22
CA SER A 7 2.19 -9.40 -14.81
C SER A 7 1.77 -10.49 -13.82
N ASP A 8 1.53 -11.71 -14.31
CA ASP A 8 1.20 -12.84 -13.44
C ASP A 8 2.35 -13.17 -12.45
N GLU A 9 3.60 -12.90 -12.83
CA GLU A 9 4.78 -13.03 -11.96
C GLU A 9 4.81 -11.93 -10.88
N GLU A 10 4.55 -10.68 -11.26
CA GLU A 10 4.46 -9.55 -10.31
C GLU A 10 3.32 -9.77 -9.30
N ILE A 11 2.20 -10.35 -9.74
CA ILE A 11 1.08 -10.73 -8.88
C ILE A 11 1.50 -11.82 -7.90
N ASP A 12 2.19 -12.87 -8.35
CA ASP A 12 2.66 -13.95 -7.47
C ASP A 12 3.60 -13.41 -6.39
N VAL A 13 4.57 -12.57 -6.77
CA VAL A 13 5.51 -11.93 -5.82
C VAL A 13 4.77 -11.08 -4.79
N LEU A 14 3.85 -10.21 -5.23
CA LEU A 14 3.08 -9.35 -4.32
C LEU A 14 2.14 -10.15 -3.43
N SER A 15 1.55 -11.24 -3.93
CA SER A 15 0.60 -12.07 -3.18
C SER A 15 1.23 -12.80 -2.00
N LYS A 16 2.54 -13.03 -2.04
CA LYS A 16 3.31 -13.68 -0.96
C LYS A 16 3.53 -12.77 0.25
N ASN A 17 3.33 -11.46 0.10
CA ASN A 17 3.51 -10.52 1.20
C ASN A 17 2.30 -10.56 2.15
N LYS A 18 2.56 -10.76 3.45
CA LYS A 18 1.54 -10.82 4.51
C LYS A 18 0.65 -9.56 4.61
N TYR A 19 1.13 -8.41 4.11
CA TYR A 19 0.41 -7.15 4.11
C TYR A 19 -0.53 -6.97 2.90
N VAL A 20 -0.60 -7.97 2.02
CA VAL A 20 -1.48 -7.99 0.85
C VAL A 20 -2.70 -8.88 1.13
N LYS A 21 -3.88 -8.28 0.99
CA LYS A 21 -5.16 -8.97 1.13
C LYS A 21 -5.58 -9.65 -0.17
N SER A 22 -5.43 -8.93 -1.28
CA SER A 22 -5.65 -9.48 -2.61
C SER A 22 -4.93 -8.65 -3.66
N VAL A 23 -4.46 -9.30 -4.71
CA VAL A 23 -3.81 -8.65 -5.84
C VAL A 23 -4.42 -9.15 -7.15
N SER A 24 -4.60 -8.23 -8.08
CA SER A 24 -5.17 -8.45 -9.40
C SER A 24 -4.35 -7.67 -10.42
N LYS A 25 -4.47 -8.01 -11.72
CA LYS A 25 -3.74 -7.31 -12.81
C LYS A 25 -3.92 -5.80 -12.76
N ARG A 26 -5.04 -5.29 -12.26
CA ARG A 26 -5.35 -3.85 -12.23
C ARG A 26 -5.04 -3.18 -10.90
N GLY A 27 -5.01 -3.91 -9.80
CA GLY A 27 -5.01 -3.33 -8.47
C GLY A 27 -4.55 -4.27 -7.38
N ILE A 28 -4.13 -3.67 -6.28
CA ILE A 28 -3.69 -4.35 -5.07
C ILE A 28 -4.51 -3.81 -3.89
N THR A 29 -4.99 -4.73 -3.07
CA THR A 29 -5.73 -4.47 -1.84
C THR A 29 -4.84 -4.87 -0.69
N TYR A 30 -4.63 -3.94 0.24
CA TYR A 30 -3.80 -4.14 1.41
C TYR A 30 -4.64 -4.55 2.61
N THR A 31 -4.02 -5.25 3.55
CA THR A 31 -4.66 -5.61 4.83
C THR A 31 -4.90 -4.36 5.68
N ASP A 32 -5.89 -4.44 6.56
CA ASP A 32 -6.22 -3.33 7.46
C ASP A 32 -5.10 -3.09 8.46
N GLU A 33 -4.41 -4.16 8.89
CA GLU A 33 -3.19 -4.10 9.71
C GLU A 33 -2.10 -3.26 9.05
N PHE A 34 -1.88 -3.44 7.74
CA PHE A 34 -0.86 -2.67 7.03
C PHE A 34 -1.22 -1.19 6.95
N LYS A 35 -2.50 -0.86 6.73
CA LYS A 35 -2.94 0.54 6.68
C LYS A 35 -2.74 1.22 8.04
N SER A 36 -3.03 0.53 9.14
CA SER A 36 -2.80 1.06 10.49
C SER A 36 -1.30 1.24 10.77
N LEU A 37 -0.47 0.24 10.43
CA LEU A 37 0.99 0.34 10.53
C LEU A 37 1.51 1.50 9.70
N PHE A 38 1.02 1.65 8.47
CA PHE A 38 1.41 2.74 7.58
C PHE A 38 1.13 4.11 8.20
N ILE A 39 -0.06 4.33 8.77
CA ILE A 39 -0.39 5.61 9.41
C ILE A 39 0.49 5.85 10.65
N ALA A 40 0.75 4.81 11.45
CA ALA A 40 1.63 4.92 12.61
C ALA A 40 3.06 5.33 12.21
N GLU A 41 3.67 4.65 11.25
CA GLU A 41 5.02 4.98 10.75
C GLU A 41 5.05 6.33 10.03
N TYR A 42 4.03 6.66 9.26
CA TYR A 42 3.92 7.96 8.60
C TYR A 42 3.85 9.10 9.63
N ASN A 43 3.10 8.93 10.73
CA ASN A 43 3.02 9.91 11.82
C ASN A 43 4.35 10.08 12.58
N LYS A 44 5.22 9.06 12.58
CA LYS A 44 6.60 9.17 13.09
C LYS A 44 7.53 9.98 12.17
N GLY A 45 7.08 10.30 10.95
CA GLY A 45 7.85 11.08 9.97
C GLY A 45 8.50 10.24 8.86
N TYR A 46 8.23 8.93 8.78
CA TYR A 46 8.75 8.10 7.71
C TYR A 46 8.08 8.41 6.37
N LEU A 47 8.86 8.29 5.30
CA LEU A 47 8.36 8.47 3.93
C LEU A 47 7.53 7.26 3.50
N PRO A 48 6.44 7.46 2.73
CA PRO A 48 5.62 6.36 2.24
C PRO A 48 6.43 5.27 1.54
N THR A 49 7.37 5.64 0.67
CA THR A 49 8.23 4.69 -0.03
C THR A 49 9.03 3.83 0.95
N GLN A 50 9.60 4.44 2.00
CA GLN A 50 10.37 3.72 3.01
C GLN A 50 9.50 2.70 3.75
N ILE A 51 8.29 3.10 4.16
CA ILE A 51 7.36 2.20 4.87
C ILE A 51 7.01 0.97 4.02
N PHE A 52 6.86 1.16 2.71
CA PHE A 52 6.62 0.05 1.79
C PHE A 52 7.86 -0.84 1.63
N ILE A 53 9.07 -0.27 1.53
CA ILE A 53 10.33 -1.05 1.52
C ILE A 53 10.45 -1.89 2.81
N ASP A 54 10.25 -1.25 3.96
CA ASP A 54 10.39 -1.88 5.28
C ASP A 54 9.34 -2.98 5.50
N ALA A 55 8.17 -2.85 4.85
CA ALA A 55 7.13 -3.86 4.83
C ALA A 55 7.38 -4.97 3.79
N GLY A 56 8.50 -4.95 3.09
CA GLY A 56 8.89 -5.97 2.12
C GLY A 56 8.19 -5.86 0.77
N PHE A 57 7.78 -4.65 0.36
CA PHE A 57 7.27 -4.41 -0.98
C PHE A 57 8.40 -4.02 -1.93
N ASP A 58 8.36 -4.58 -3.13
CA ASP A 58 9.21 -4.17 -4.23
C ASP A 58 8.64 -2.90 -4.89
N ILE A 59 9.39 -1.80 -4.79
CA ILE A 59 9.00 -0.46 -5.25
C ILE A 59 8.99 -0.38 -6.79
N ASP A 60 9.85 -1.15 -7.46
CA ASP A 60 9.95 -1.20 -8.91
C ASP A 60 8.75 -1.93 -9.51
N ILE A 61 8.29 -3.00 -8.85
CA ILE A 61 7.07 -3.70 -9.22
C ILE A 61 5.85 -2.80 -8.95
N LEU A 62 5.74 -2.27 -7.73
CA LEU A 62 4.55 -1.55 -7.26
C LEU A 62 4.38 -0.18 -7.95
N GLY A 63 5.49 0.52 -8.16
CA GLY A 63 5.54 1.85 -8.75
C GLY A 63 5.17 2.98 -7.78
N ASN A 64 5.94 4.06 -7.83
CA ASN A 64 5.81 5.21 -6.94
C ASN A 64 4.40 5.86 -6.99
N ASP A 65 3.79 5.97 -8.16
CA ASP A 65 2.43 6.50 -8.33
C ASP A 65 1.38 5.76 -7.50
N ARG A 66 1.48 4.41 -7.41
CA ARG A 66 0.54 3.61 -6.62
C ARG A 66 0.74 3.83 -5.13
N ILE A 67 2.00 3.88 -4.68
CA ILE A 67 2.35 4.18 -3.28
C ILE A 67 1.78 5.53 -2.88
N TRP A 68 2.05 6.59 -3.64
CA TRP A 68 1.55 7.94 -3.34
C TRP A 68 0.02 8.01 -3.36
N SER A 69 -0.61 7.37 -4.33
CA SER A 69 -2.07 7.33 -4.44
C SER A 69 -2.73 6.60 -3.26
N ALA A 70 -2.18 5.45 -2.86
CA ALA A 70 -2.64 4.68 -1.69
C ALA A 70 -2.45 5.50 -0.41
N SER A 71 -1.26 6.04 -0.22
CA SER A 71 -0.89 6.89 0.92
C SER A 71 -1.81 8.09 1.06
N LYS A 72 -2.13 8.78 -0.03
CA LYS A 72 -3.07 9.91 -0.02
C LYS A 72 -4.47 9.48 0.41
N ARG A 73 -4.93 8.32 -0.07
CA ARG A 73 -6.25 7.77 0.27
C ARG A 73 -6.36 7.42 1.75
N TRP A 74 -5.39 6.71 2.30
CA TRP A 74 -5.39 6.30 3.70
C TRP A 74 -5.26 7.48 4.65
N ARG A 75 -4.36 8.42 4.37
CA ARG A 75 -4.21 9.65 5.17
C ARG A 75 -5.50 10.47 5.17
N LYS A 76 -6.16 10.59 4.01
CA LYS A 76 -7.44 11.30 3.93
C LYS A 76 -8.50 10.60 4.78
N SER A 77 -8.65 9.30 4.60
CA SER A 77 -9.66 8.52 5.33
C SER A 77 -9.42 8.51 6.84
N TYR A 78 -8.16 8.41 7.26
CA TYR A 78 -7.77 8.54 8.67
C TYR A 78 -8.09 9.93 9.24
N ARG A 79 -7.91 10.99 8.46
CA ARG A 79 -8.25 12.35 8.90
C ARG A 79 -9.75 12.56 9.04
N GLU A 80 -10.55 11.92 8.19
CA GLU A 80 -12.02 12.07 8.18
C GLU A 80 -12.71 11.18 9.23
N SER A 81 -12.19 9.98 9.51
CA SER A 81 -12.88 8.98 10.33
C SER A 81 -11.97 8.20 11.29
N GLY A 82 -10.72 8.64 11.47
CA GLY A 82 -9.75 7.97 12.35
C GLY A 82 -9.43 6.55 11.88
N GLU A 83 -9.12 5.67 12.83
CA GLU A 83 -8.85 4.24 12.56
C GLU A 83 -10.05 3.53 11.91
N LEU A 84 -11.28 3.97 12.18
CA LEU A 84 -12.49 3.40 11.57
C LEU A 84 -12.55 3.63 10.05
N GLY A 85 -11.90 4.68 9.53
CA GLY A 85 -11.81 4.93 8.09
C GLY A 85 -10.86 3.99 7.36
N LEU A 86 -9.95 3.31 8.07
CA LEU A 86 -8.96 2.44 7.45
C LEU A 86 -9.50 1.03 7.14
N ARG A 87 -10.69 0.69 7.63
CA ARG A 87 -11.30 -0.65 7.49
C ARG A 87 -11.98 -0.88 6.14
#